data_AF-A0A1Y3BC91-F1
#
_entry.id   AF-A0A1Y3BC91-F1
#
_cell.length_a   1.000
_cell.length_b   1.000
_cell.length_c   1.000
_cell.angle_alpha   90.00
_cell.angle_beta   90.00
_cell.angle_gamma   90.00
#
_symmetry.space_group_name_H-M   'P 1'
#
loop_
_entity.id
_entity.type
_entity.pdbx_description
1 polymer ?
#
loop_
_entity_poly.entity_id
_entity_poly.type
_entity_poly.pdbx_seq_one_letter_code
_entity_poly.pdbx_strand_id
1 'polypeptide(L)'
;MFLLSKFFCQFFFLQVPPNKVSIKLAPKQPMAGTQLEILCETGSSNPQSMITWWRDGFMLTGHQDGIHDGLYGGKITRNILRLNVSSQDDGSVITCQGMLYCFKYF
;
A
#
# COMPACT_ATOMS: atom_id res chain seq x y z
N MET A 1 -33.15 -10.86 -32.81
CA MET A 1 -31.79 -10.96 -33.37
C MET A 1 -30.83 -10.29 -32.40
N PHE A 2 -30.22 -11.12 -31.54
CA PHE A 2 -29.13 -10.90 -30.59
C PHE A 2 -28.98 -9.52 -29.90
N LEU A 3 -29.48 -9.47 -28.65
CA LEU A 3 -28.90 -8.69 -27.54
C LEU A 3 -27.40 -8.97 -27.42
N LEU A 4 -26.57 -7.96 -27.11
CA LEU A 4 -25.40 -8.10 -26.22
C LEU A 4 -24.90 -6.71 -25.81
N SER A 5 -25.03 -6.42 -24.52
CA SER A 5 -24.32 -5.34 -23.84
C SER A 5 -22.82 -5.45 -24.13
N LYS A 6 -22.25 -4.44 -24.77
CA LYS A 6 -20.80 -4.35 -24.87
C LYS A 6 -20.29 -3.67 -23.61
N PHE A 7 -19.90 -4.51 -22.65
CA PHE A 7 -18.85 -4.25 -21.67
C PHE A 7 -17.65 -3.58 -22.36
N PHE A 8 -17.62 -2.26 -22.40
CA PHE A 8 -16.46 -1.51 -22.87
C PHE A 8 -15.53 -1.24 -21.69
N CYS A 9 -14.81 -2.27 -21.24
CA CYS A 9 -13.52 -2.06 -20.60
C CYS A 9 -12.44 -2.01 -21.70
N GLN A 10 -12.58 -1.12 -22.68
CA GLN A 10 -11.62 -1.01 -23.79
C GLN A 10 -10.92 0.35 -23.75
N PHE A 11 -9.83 0.44 -22.99
CA PHE A 11 -8.68 1.30 -23.29
C PHE A 11 -7.43 0.80 -22.52
N PHE A 12 -6.68 -0.11 -23.16
CA PHE A 12 -5.22 -0.01 -23.38
C PHE A 12 -4.26 0.44 -22.24
N PHE A 13 -4.45 0.07 -20.97
CA PHE A 13 -3.41 0.27 -19.95
C PHE A 13 -3.00 -1.06 -19.30
N LEU A 14 -1.77 -1.51 -19.60
CA LEU A 14 -1.12 -2.63 -18.91
C LEU A 14 -1.04 -2.28 -17.41
N GLN A 15 -1.80 -3.01 -16.60
CA GLN A 15 -1.73 -2.89 -15.15
C GLN A 15 -0.50 -3.65 -14.65
N VAL A 16 0.38 -2.96 -13.94
CA VAL A 16 1.63 -3.54 -13.42
C VAL A 16 1.63 -3.42 -11.90
N PRO A 17 1.45 -4.53 -11.16
CA PRO A 17 1.51 -4.49 -9.71
C PRO A 17 2.92 -4.15 -9.24
N PRO A 18 3.07 -3.59 -8.03
CA PRO A 18 4.39 -3.31 -7.49
C PRO A 18 5.12 -4.64 -7.28
N ASN A 19 6.34 -4.74 -7.82
CA ASN A 19 7.15 -5.96 -7.70
C ASN A 19 7.72 -6.20 -6.30
N LYS A 20 7.71 -5.17 -5.45
CA LYS A 20 8.18 -5.22 -4.06
C LYS A 20 7.51 -4.14 -3.22
N VAL A 21 7.57 -4.31 -1.91
CA VAL A 21 7.32 -3.25 -0.93
C VAL A 21 8.51 -3.22 0.03
N SER A 22 8.89 -2.05 0.49
CA SER A 22 9.98 -1.86 1.44
C SER A 22 9.47 -1.10 2.66
N ILE A 23 9.93 -1.51 3.84
CA ILE A 23 9.50 -0.94 5.12
C ILE A 23 10.72 -0.34 5.82
N LYS A 24 10.59 0.87 6.35
CA LYS A 24 11.59 1.54 7.17
C LYS A 24 10.96 1.94 8.51
N LEU A 25 11.67 1.68 9.61
CA LEU A 25 11.22 1.91 10.97
C LEU A 25 12.02 3.03 11.63
N ALA A 26 11.35 3.90 12.36
CA ALA A 26 11.95 4.95 13.19
C ALA A 26 11.20 5.05 14.54
N PRO A 27 11.83 4.69 15.67
CA PRO A 27 13.16 4.07 15.80
C PRO A 27 13.21 2.62 15.28
N LYS A 28 14.40 2.11 14.95
CA LYS A 28 14.59 0.72 14.46
C LYS A 28 14.18 -0.34 15.49
N GLN A 29 14.32 -0.02 16.77
CA GLN A 29 13.90 -0.85 17.90
C GLN A 29 12.94 0.00 18.75
N PRO A 30 11.62 -0.08 18.50
CA PRO A 30 10.64 0.61 19.31
C PRO A 30 10.60 0.04 20.72
N MET A 31 10.35 0.91 21.70
CA MET A 31 10.14 0.55 23.09
C MET A 31 8.72 0.94 23.49
N ALA A 32 8.15 0.23 24.46
CA ALA A 32 6.85 0.60 25.00
C ALA A 32 6.87 2.06 25.52
N GLY A 33 5.83 2.81 25.19
CA GLY A 33 5.69 4.23 25.50
C GLY A 33 6.31 5.19 24.47
N THR A 34 6.96 4.69 23.40
CA THR A 34 7.48 5.55 22.33
C THR A 34 6.57 5.59 21.11
N GLN A 35 6.66 6.68 20.36
CA GLN A 35 6.01 6.77 19.06
C GLN A 35 6.90 6.10 17.99
N LEU A 36 6.35 5.11 17.31
CA LEU A 36 6.95 4.44 16.17
C LEU A 36 6.38 5.01 14.88
N GLU A 37 7.27 5.41 13.98
CA GLU A 37 6.94 5.76 12.60
C GLU A 37 7.42 4.65 11.67
N ILE A 38 6.51 4.18 10.81
CA ILE A 38 6.75 3.14 9.83
C ILE A 38 6.48 3.69 8.44
N LEU A 39 7.51 3.82 7.62
CA LEU A 39 7.40 4.21 6.22
C LEU A 39 7.33 2.95 5.36
N CYS A 40 6.28 2.82 4.56
CA CYS A 40 6.20 1.83 3.48
C CYS A 40 6.34 2.51 2.12
N GLU A 41 7.16 1.93 1.26
CA GLU A 41 7.38 2.39 -0.12
C GLU A 41 7.21 1.21 -1.09
N THR A 42 6.39 1.38 -2.12
CA THR A 42 6.17 0.36 -3.14
C THR A 42 7.26 0.38 -4.22
N GLY A 43 7.39 -0.71 -4.96
CA GLY A 43 8.05 -0.70 -6.26
C GLY A 43 7.28 0.13 -7.29
N SER A 44 7.87 0.29 -8.47
CA SER A 44 7.20 0.95 -9.59
C SER A 44 5.95 0.15 -9.98
N SER A 45 4.81 0.83 -10.07
CA SER A 45 3.50 0.25 -10.38
C SER A 45 2.77 1.11 -11.39
N ASN A 46 1.87 0.53 -12.19
CA ASN A 46 1.03 1.30 -13.10
C ASN A 46 -0.41 0.81 -13.03
N PRO A 47 -1.39 1.63 -12.58
CA PRO A 47 -1.25 2.97 -12.01
C PRO A 47 -0.59 2.92 -10.62
N GLN A 48 -0.56 4.05 -9.89
CA GLN A 48 -0.06 4.08 -8.52
C GLN A 48 -0.78 3.07 -7.62
N SER A 49 -0.01 2.39 -6.79
CA SER A 49 -0.54 1.41 -5.84
C SER A 49 -1.19 2.08 -4.64
N MET A 50 -2.29 1.51 -4.16
CA MET A 50 -2.85 1.81 -2.85
C MET A 50 -2.04 1.08 -1.78
N ILE A 51 -1.68 1.75 -0.70
CA ILE A 51 -1.06 1.12 0.46
C ILE A 51 -2.11 0.93 1.56
N THR A 52 -2.20 -0.29 2.07
CA THR A 52 -2.99 -0.62 3.26
C THR A 52 -2.10 -1.16 4.36
N TRP A 53 -2.46 -0.85 5.60
CA TRP A 53 -1.75 -1.28 6.78
C TRP A 53 -2.59 -2.25 7.59
N TRP A 54 -1.92 -3.24 8.15
CA TRP A 54 -2.54 -4.28 8.96
C TRP A 54 -1.70 -4.55 10.19
N ARG A 55 -2.36 -4.78 11.32
CA ARG A 55 -1.77 -5.28 12.56
C ARG A 55 -2.54 -6.52 12.99
N ASP A 56 -1.88 -7.66 13.00
CA ASP A 56 -2.48 -8.93 13.43
C ASP A 56 -3.83 -9.23 12.74
N GLY A 57 -3.96 -8.83 11.47
CA GLY A 57 -5.18 -8.99 10.66
C GLY A 57 -6.20 -7.84 10.77
N PHE A 58 -6.00 -6.86 11.65
CA PHE A 58 -6.85 -5.67 11.74
C PHE A 58 -6.30 -4.52 10.91
N MET A 59 -7.17 -3.86 10.15
CA MET A 59 -6.79 -2.75 9.28
C MET A 59 -6.44 -1.51 10.12
N LEU A 60 -5.35 -0.84 9.74
CA LEU A 60 -4.89 0.41 10.34
C LEU A 60 -4.94 1.55 9.34
N THR A 61 -5.11 2.76 9.86
CA THR A 61 -5.09 3.98 9.07
C THR A 61 -3.68 4.53 9.00
N GLY A 62 -3.09 4.53 7.81
CA GLY A 62 -1.87 5.26 7.51
C GLY A 62 -2.14 6.60 6.82
N HIS A 63 -1.07 7.36 6.59
CA HIS A 63 -1.10 8.62 5.86
C HIS A 63 -0.30 8.49 4.57
N GLN A 64 -0.88 8.87 3.43
CA GLN A 64 -0.14 8.88 2.17
C GLN A 64 0.87 10.03 2.20
N ASP A 65 2.15 9.67 2.21
CA ASP A 65 3.26 10.61 2.25
C ASP A 65 3.50 11.23 0.87
N GLY A 66 3.45 10.41 -0.18
CA GLY A 66 3.65 10.90 -1.54
C GLY A 66 3.61 9.84 -2.62
N ILE A 67 3.60 10.31 -3.87
CA ILE A 67 3.73 9.50 -5.07
C ILE A 67 4.90 10.05 -5.87
N HIS A 68 5.80 9.17 -6.27
CA HIS A 68 7.00 9.49 -7.04
C HIS A 68 7.00 8.73 -8.37
N ASP A 69 7.73 9.25 -9.34
CA ASP A 69 7.94 8.54 -10.60
C ASP A 69 8.84 7.32 -10.39
N GLY A 70 8.42 6.20 -10.97
CA GLY A 70 9.16 4.94 -11.00
C GLY A 70 9.67 4.60 -12.40
N LEU A 71 10.19 3.39 -12.54
CA LEU A 71 10.69 2.88 -13.81
C LEU A 71 9.58 2.80 -14.87
N TYR A 72 9.96 3.05 -16.12
CA TYR A 72 9.08 2.92 -17.31
C TYR A 72 7.79 3.75 -17.23
N GLY A 73 7.83 4.90 -16.55
CA GLY A 73 6.65 5.77 -16.37
C GLY A 73 5.66 5.25 -15.32
N GLY A 74 6.02 4.22 -14.55
CA GLY A 74 5.24 3.78 -13.40
C GLY A 74 5.34 4.76 -12.23
N LYS A 75 4.67 4.42 -11.14
CA LYS A 75 4.52 5.22 -9.91
C LYS A 75 4.93 4.40 -8.70
N ILE A 76 5.70 5.04 -7.83
CA ILE A 76 6.11 4.56 -6.51
C ILE A 76 5.27 5.30 -5.49
N THR A 77 4.59 4.58 -4.59
CA THR A 77 3.75 5.18 -3.56
C THR A 77 4.41 5.03 -2.20
N ARG A 78 4.38 6.09 -1.39
CA ARG A 78 4.86 6.11 -0.01
C ARG A 78 3.70 6.34 0.96
N ASN A 79 3.70 5.60 2.06
CA ASN A 79 2.72 5.77 3.12
C ASN A 79 3.39 5.62 4.49
N ILE A 80 3.01 6.46 5.44
CA ILE A 80 3.54 6.50 6.79
C ILE A 80 2.44 6.05 7.76
N LEU A 81 2.76 5.06 8.59
CA LEU A 81 1.96 4.65 9.74
C LEU A 81 2.62 5.13 11.02
N ARG A 82 1.88 5.83 11.87
CA ARG A 82 2.33 6.28 13.19
C ARG A 82 1.57 5.51 14.27
N LEU A 83 2.31 4.94 15.21
CA LEU A 83 1.77 4.12 16.28
C LEU A 83 2.39 4.54 17.61
N ASN A 84 1.57 4.63 18.64
CA ASN A 84 2.07 4.71 20.01
C ASN A 84 2.26 3.27 20.50
N VAL A 85 3.51 2.86 20.67
CA VAL A 85 3.85 1.47 21.00
C VAL A 85 3.57 1.22 22.47
N SER A 86 2.92 0.10 22.76
CA SER A 86 2.60 -0.37 24.10
C SER A 86 3.26 -1.73 24.35
N SER A 87 3.28 -2.18 25.61
CA SER A 87 3.76 -3.54 25.92
C SER A 87 2.87 -4.63 25.34
N GLN A 88 1.62 -4.33 24.96
CA GLN A 88 0.73 -5.27 24.30
C GLN A 88 1.08 -5.49 22.82
N ASP A 89 1.87 -4.61 22.22
CA ASP A 89 2.31 -4.73 20.82
C ASP A 89 3.55 -5.61 20.66
N ASP A 90 4.10 -6.15 21.77
CA ASP A 90 5.26 -7.04 21.70
C ASP A 90 4.89 -8.36 20.98
N GLY A 91 5.63 -8.69 19.95
CA GLY A 91 5.34 -9.81 19.05
C GLY A 91 4.25 -9.57 18.00
N SER A 92 3.59 -8.40 17.99
CA SER A 92 2.60 -8.07 16.95
C SER A 92 3.24 -7.94 15.56
N VAL A 93 2.51 -8.37 14.53
CA VAL A 93 2.96 -8.32 13.13
C VAL A 93 2.28 -7.16 12.41
N ILE A 94 3.09 -6.15 12.04
CA ILE A 94 2.66 -5.07 11.15
C ILE A 94 2.94 -5.45 9.70
N THR A 95 1.91 -5.41 8.86
CA THR A 95 2.01 -5.70 7.43
C THR A 95 1.64 -4.47 6.61
N CYS A 96 2.51 -4.09 5.67
CA CYS A 96 2.19 -3.17 4.59
C CYS A 96 1.83 -3.96 3.33
N GLN A 97 0.69 -3.64 2.72
CA GLN A 97 0.27 -4.25 1.45
C GLN A 97 0.07 -3.19 0.38
N GLY A 98 0.82 -3.29 -0.71
CA GLY A 98 0.63 -2.49 -1.92
C GLY A 98 -0.29 -3.22 -2.89
N MET A 99 -1.45 -2.62 -3.20
CA MET A 99 -2.47 -3.21 -4.06
C MET A 99 -2.77 -2.31 -5.27
N LEU A 100 -3.08 -2.92 -6.40
CA LEU A 100 -3.71 -2.23 -7.51
C LEU A 100 -5.23 -2.31 -7.37
N TYR A 101 -5.91 -1.18 -7.55
CA TYR A 101 -7.35 -1.21 -7.79
C TYR A 101 -7.60 -1.56 -9.25
N CYS A 102 -8.05 -2.78 -9.50
CA CYS A 102 -8.91 -3.01 -10.65
C CYS A 102 -10.31 -2.55 -10.23
N PHE A 103 -10.87 -1.54 -10.89
CA PHE A 103 -12.28 -1.22 -10.68
C PHE A 103 -13.10 -2.45 -11.06
N LYS A 104 -13.60 -3.18 -10.05
CA LYS A 104 -14.73 -4.09 -10.22
C LYS A 104 -15.95 -3.20 -10.44
N TYR A 105 -16.18 -2.78 -11.69
CA TYR A 105 -17.47 -2.28 -12.10
C TYR A 105 -18.40 -3.49 -12.21
N PHE A 106 -19.47 -3.49 -11.42
CA PHE A 106 -20.58 -4.45 -11.53
C PHE A 106 -21.35 -4.22 -12.84
#